data_AF-A0A6V7MDE6-F1
#
_entry.id   AF-A0A6V7MDE6-F1
#
_cell.length_a   1.000
_cell.length_b   1.000
_cell.length_c   1.000
_cell.angle_alpha   90.00
_cell.angle_beta   90.00
_cell.angle_gamma   90.00
#
_symmetry.space_group_name_H-M   'P 1'
#
loop_
_entity.id
_entity.type
_entity.pdbx_description
1 polymer ?
#
loop_
_entity_poly.entity_id
_entity_poly.type
_entity_poly.pdbx_seq_one_letter_code
_entity_poly.pdbx_strand_id
1 'polypeptide(L)' 'AEPALVYDSVQVFAHGLASLDRSHVLRPMNLSCDKEEPWNDGLSLYNYINS' A
#
# COMPACT_ATOMS: atom_id res chain seq x y z
N ALA A 1 5.28 3.37 -21.85
CA ALA A 1 5.49 3.59 -20.42
C ALA A 1 5.72 5.09 -20.23
N GLU A 2 4.96 5.73 -19.33
CA GLU A 2 5.09 7.15 -19.02
C GLU A 2 5.88 7.26 -17.71
N PRO A 3 7.18 7.60 -17.74
CA PRO A 3 8.02 7.58 -16.54
C PRO A 3 7.55 8.55 -15.46
N ALA A 4 6.92 9.65 -15.86
CA ALA A 4 6.30 10.61 -14.95
C ALA A 4 5.20 9.96 -14.10
N LEU A 5 4.32 9.17 -14.70
CA LEU A 5 3.26 8.48 -13.95
C LEU A 5 3.82 7.44 -12.98
N VAL A 6 4.91 6.75 -13.34
CA VAL A 6 5.56 5.80 -12.43
C VAL A 6 6.18 6.56 -11.25
N TYR A 7 6.86 7.68 -11.50
CA TYR A 7 7.41 8.52 -10.44
C TYR A 7 6.29 9.00 -9.49
N ASP A 8 5.21 9.53 -10.04
CA ASP A 8 4.07 10.02 -9.26
C ASP A 8 3.42 8.90 -8.45
N SER A 9 3.29 7.69 -9.01
CA SER A 9 2.74 6.53 -8.30
C SER A 9 3.58 6.15 -7.06
N VAL A 10 4.91 6.25 -7.15
CA VAL A 10 5.80 5.97 -6.02
C VAL A 10 5.64 7.03 -4.94
N GLN A 11 5.53 8.31 -5.32
CA GLN A 11 5.30 9.40 -4.36
C GLN A 11 3.97 9.23 -3.64
N VAL A 12 2.88 8.99 -4.37
CA VAL A 12 1.54 8.76 -3.79
C VAL A 12 1.55 7.56 -2.83
N PHE A 13 2.17 6.45 -3.23
CA PHE A 13 2.33 5.28 -2.36
C PHE A 13 3.10 5.60 -1.07
N ALA A 14 4.23 6.31 -1.18
CA ALA A 14 5.05 6.68 -0.02
C ALA A 14 4.29 7.60 0.95
N HIS A 15 3.51 8.54 0.44
CA HIS A 15 2.68 9.43 1.26
C HIS A 15 1.57 8.68 2.00
N GLY A 16 0.85 7.78 1.32
CA GLY A 16 -0.17 6.95 1.95
C GLY A 16 0.43 6.03 3.02
N LEU A 17 1.55 5.37 2.70
CA LEU A 17 2.27 4.50 3.61
C LEU A 17 2.73 5.23 4.89
N ALA A 18 3.37 6.39 4.73
CA ALA A 18 3.84 7.21 5.85
C ALA A 18 2.69 7.76 6.72
N SER A 19 1.50 7.91 6.16
CA SER A 19 0.30 8.35 6.90
C SER A 19 -0.29 7.21 7.74
N LEU A 20 -0.35 6.00 7.18
CA LEU A 20 -0.78 4.80 7.90
C LEU A 20 0.17 4.43 9.04
N ASP A 21 1.48 4.51 8.82
CA ASP A 21 2.51 4.11 9.81
C ASP A 21 2.45 4.94 11.11
N ARG A 22 1.85 6.14 11.07
CA ARG A 22 1.66 6.98 12.26
C ARG A 22 0.55 6.48 13.19
N SER A 23 -0.42 5.74 12.67
CA SER A 23 -1.62 5.31 13.41
C SER A 23 -1.73 3.79 13.56
N HIS A 24 -1.06 3.01 12.72
CA HIS A 24 -1.16 1.56 12.65
C HIS A 24 0.18 0.92 12.34
N VAL A 25 0.52 -0.17 13.04
CA VAL A 25 1.73 -0.95 12.76
C VAL A 25 1.46 -1.86 11.58
N LEU A 26 2.07 -1.55 10.44
CA LEU A 26 2.01 -2.38 9.24
C LEU A 26 2.77 -3.70 9.43
N ARG A 27 2.12 -4.80 9.06
CA ARG A 27 2.72 -6.14 9.14
C ARG A 27 2.77 -6.77 7.75
N PRO A 28 3.93 -6.69 7.07
CA PRO A 28 4.16 -7.47 5.87
C PRO A 28 4.01 -8.96 6.19
N MET A 29 3.39 -9.71 5.28
CA MET A 29 3.22 -11.15 5.40
C MET A 29 3.51 -11.82 4.07
N ASN A 30 4.03 -13.06 4.14
CA ASN A 30 4.19 -13.88 2.96
C ASN A 30 2.80 -14.36 2.51
N LEU A 31 2.40 -13.96 1.31
CA LEU A 31 1.18 -14.42 0.66
C LEU A 31 1.52 -15.33 -0.53
N SER A 32 0.60 -16.22 -0.85
CA SER A 32 0.66 -17.04 -2.06
C SER A 32 -0.49 -16.64 -2.98
N CYS A 33 -0.23 -16.58 -4.29
CA CYS A 33 -1.28 -16.39 -5.28
C CYS A 33 -2.13 -17.65 -5.51
N ASP A 34 -1.69 -18.82 -5.00
CA ASP A 34 -2.44 -20.09 -5.06
C ASP A 34 -3.50 -20.19 -3.96
N LYS A 35 -3.44 -19.30 -2.96
CA LYS A 35 -4.36 -19.25 -1.82
C LYS A 35 -5.10 -17.92 -1.84
N GLU A 36 -6.42 -17.97 -1.77
CA GLU A 36 -7.25 -16.76 -1.65
C GLU A 36 -7.22 -16.22 -0.20
N GLU A 37 -6.04 -15.79 0.25
CA GLU A 37 -5.84 -15.15 1.55
C GLU A 37 -5.53 -13.66 1.33
N PRO A 38 -6.39 -12.74 1.81
CA PRO A 38 -6.13 -11.31 1.68
C PRO A 38 -5.07 -10.85 2.69
N TRP A 39 -4.39 -9.76 2.37
CA TRP A 39 -3.58 -9.04 3.35
C TRP A 39 -4.49 -8.17 4.22
N ASN A 40 -4.54 -8.46 5.53
CA ASN A 40 -5.42 -7.77 6.48
C ASN A 40 -5.24 -6.24 6.51
N ASP A 41 -4.01 -5.75 6.39
CA ASP A 41 -3.73 -4.31 6.40
C ASP A 41 -3.96 -3.63 5.03
N GLY A 42 -4.24 -4.43 3.99
CA GLY A 42 -4.31 -3.95 2.61
C GLY A 42 -5.42 -2.92 2.37
N LEU A 43 -6.60 -3.11 2.98
CA LEU A 43 -7.71 -2.16 2.86
C LEU A 43 -7.39 -0.82 3.52
N SER A 44 -6.75 -0.85 4.69
CA SER A 44 -6.31 0.36 5.38
C SER A 44 -5.31 1.13 4.53
N LEU A 45 -4.28 0.47 4.01
CA LEU A 45 -3.28 1.11 3.15
C LEU A 45 -3.92 1.70 1.88
N TYR A 46 -4.82 0.96 1.24
CA TYR A 46 -5.56 1.47 0.08
C TYR A 46 -6.32 2.76 0.41
N ASN A 47 -7.01 2.81 1.56
CA ASN A 47 -7.75 4.00 1.97
C ASN A 47 -6.84 5.21 2.22
N TYR A 48 -5.63 5.01 2.74
CA TYR A 48 -4.64 6.09 2.92
C TYR A 48 -3.96 6.52 1.61
N ILE A 49 -3.90 5.65 0.61
CA ILE A 49 -3.40 6.00 -0.73
C ILE A 49 -4.46 6.80 -1.52
N ASN A 50 -5.74 6.49 -1.30
CA ASN A 50 -6.88 7.03 -2.05
C ASN A 50 -7.57 8.22 -1.34
N SER A 51 -6.98 8.77 -0.28
CA SER A 51 -7.46 9.96 0.44
C SER A 51 -6.76 11.22 -0.04
#